data_AF-A0A7X8XH13-F1
#
_entry.id   AF-A0A7X8XH13-F1
#
_cell.length_a   1.000
_cell.length_b   1.000
_cell.length_c   1.000
_cell.angle_alpha   90.00
_cell.angle_beta   90.00
_cell.angle_gamma   90.00
#
_symmetry.space_group_name_H-M   'P 1'
#
loop_
_entity.id
_entity.type
_entity.pdbx_description
1 polymer ?
#
loop_
_entity_poly.entity_id
_entity_poly.type
_entity_poly.pdbx_seq_one_letter_code
_entity_poly.pdbx_strand_id
1 'polypeptide(L)'
;MEVYATQNLDTQTLKQSLGSDFSLYEKSVTGLGECSIAMIRLKGKPLLVARGSGPIYDEFTGTLQGTIKVCELTHANRLTLNRYLPHTVPSANTAKRPSIGLGDRLGMATAGHIEALGTRNVYPIFAQQSIRELNFTARTFDDVIDSAAWAVFASGWTAAWGADGDHLKKEAEIAAALADGATMITLDSSEKIDNTILGLSD
;
A
#
# COMPACT_ATOMS: atom_id res chain seq x y z
N MET A 1 -14.34 22.58 -4.32
CA MET A 1 -12.99 22.10 -3.97
C MET A 1 -12.08 23.30 -4.15
N GLU A 2 -11.72 23.97 -3.06
CA GLU A 2 -10.82 25.12 -3.14
C GLU A 2 -9.45 24.62 -3.59
N VAL A 3 -8.97 25.15 -4.71
CA VAL A 3 -7.64 24.88 -5.22
C VAL A 3 -6.68 25.74 -4.39
N TYR A 4 -6.27 25.22 -3.23
CA TYR A 4 -5.16 25.80 -2.49
C TYR A 4 -3.91 25.72 -3.38
N ALA A 5 -3.18 26.83 -3.46
CA ALA A 5 -1.96 26.92 -4.24
C ALA A 5 -1.02 25.75 -3.85
N THR A 6 -0.61 24.96 -4.84
CA THR A 6 0.32 23.85 -4.63
C THR A 6 1.63 24.41 -4.09
N GLN A 7 1.88 24.29 -2.80
CA GLN A 7 3.23 24.46 -2.28
C GLN A 7 4.04 23.29 -2.85
N ASN A 8 4.84 23.54 -3.88
CA ASN A 8 5.69 22.48 -4.41
C ASN A 8 6.78 22.14 -3.38
N LEU A 9 6.98 20.85 -3.13
CA LEU A 9 8.16 20.35 -2.44
C LEU A 9 9.38 20.61 -3.32
N ASP A 10 9.99 21.78 -3.13
CA ASP A 10 11.24 22.14 -3.79
C ASP A 10 12.36 21.19 -3.34
N THR A 11 12.94 20.48 -4.31
CA THR A 11 14.03 19.51 -4.09
C THR A 11 15.28 20.17 -3.52
N GLN A 12 15.51 21.44 -3.82
CA GLN A 12 16.64 22.18 -3.28
C GLN A 12 16.47 22.45 -1.78
N THR A 13 15.27 22.87 -1.36
CA THR A 13 14.89 23.01 0.05
C THR A 13 14.96 21.68 0.81
N LEU A 14 14.48 20.59 0.21
CA LEU A 14 14.61 19.24 0.78
C LEU A 14 16.07 18.86 0.99
N LYS A 15 16.93 19.08 -0.02
CA LYS A 15 18.36 18.78 0.06
C LYS A 15 19.06 19.57 1.15
N GLN A 16 18.74 20.86 1.29
CA GLN A 16 19.28 21.71 2.35
C GLN A 16 18.85 21.23 3.74
N SER A 17 17.58 20.86 3.91
CA SER A 17 17.05 20.41 5.21
C SER A 17 17.58 19.04 5.63
N LEU A 18 17.74 18.11 4.69
CA LEU A 18 18.22 16.75 4.95
C LEU A 18 19.75 16.65 5.05
N GLY A 19 20.48 17.63 4.51
CA GLY A 19 21.94 17.66 4.53
C GLY A 19 22.59 16.44 3.84
N SER A 20 21.88 15.80 2.91
CA SER A 20 22.31 14.56 2.24
C SER A 20 21.63 14.43 0.88
N ASP A 21 22.27 13.73 -0.05
CA ASP A 21 21.66 13.36 -1.33
C ASP A 21 20.55 12.31 -1.11
N PHE A 22 19.50 12.42 -1.92
CA PHE A 22 18.34 11.53 -1.91
C PHE A 22 17.81 11.35 -3.33
N SER A 23 17.03 10.29 -3.54
CA SER A 23 16.21 10.12 -4.75
C SER A 23 14.75 10.42 -4.42
N LEU A 24 14.09 11.24 -5.23
CA LEU A 24 12.67 11.54 -5.07
C LEU A 24 11.82 10.53 -5.84
N TYR A 25 10.74 10.03 -5.23
CA TYR A 25 9.68 9.36 -5.99
C TYR A 25 8.78 10.44 -6.59
N GLU A 26 9.09 10.89 -7.80
CA GLU A 26 8.48 12.10 -8.38
C GLU A 26 6.93 12.05 -8.39
N LYS A 27 6.36 10.88 -8.66
CA LYS A 27 4.91 10.68 -8.73
C LYS A 27 4.20 10.70 -7.36
N SER A 28 4.95 10.72 -6.26
CA SER A 28 4.42 10.78 -4.90
C SER A 28 4.24 12.21 -4.36
N VAL A 29 4.76 13.23 -5.06
CA VAL A 29 4.65 14.62 -4.62
C VAL A 29 3.19 15.04 -4.61
N THR A 30 2.66 15.31 -3.42
CA THR A 30 1.24 15.57 -3.21
C THR A 30 1.05 16.77 -2.28
N GLY A 31 0.28 17.76 -2.73
CA GLY A 31 -0.14 18.90 -1.93
C GLY A 31 -1.50 18.63 -1.27
N LEU A 32 -1.62 18.95 0.02
CA LEU A 32 -2.80 18.74 0.87
C LEU A 32 -3.01 20.00 1.72
N GLY A 33 -3.52 21.06 1.08
CA GLY A 33 -3.63 22.39 1.69
C GLY A 33 -2.25 22.99 1.95
N GLU A 34 -1.99 23.39 3.19
CA GLU A 34 -0.68 23.94 3.63
C GLU A 34 0.37 22.86 3.90
N CYS A 35 0.04 21.57 3.75
CA CYS A 35 1.00 20.49 3.86
C CYS A 35 1.35 19.93 2.48
N SER A 36 2.62 19.62 2.26
CA SER A 36 3.09 18.88 1.10
C SER A 36 3.87 17.66 1.55
N ILE A 37 3.58 16.53 0.91
CA ILE A 37 4.20 15.25 1.22
C ILE A 37 4.81 14.61 -0.02
N ALA A 38 5.87 13.83 0.17
CA ALA A 38 6.45 12.99 -0.87
C ALA A 38 7.21 11.82 -0.24
N MET A 39 7.36 10.74 -0.99
CA MET A 39 8.34 9.71 -0.66
C MET A 39 9.71 10.07 -1.23
N ILE A 40 10.75 9.77 -0.47
CA ILE A 40 12.15 9.84 -0.89
C ILE A 40 12.86 8.53 -0.57
N ARG A 41 14.01 8.29 -1.20
CA ARG A 41 14.98 7.28 -0.79
C ARG A 41 16.24 7.98 -0.30
N LEU A 42 16.52 7.85 0.99
CA LEU A 42 17.67 8.44 1.64
C LEU A 42 18.59 7.32 2.13
N LYS A 43 19.85 7.29 1.67
CA LYS A 43 20.83 6.24 2.01
C LYS A 43 20.28 4.81 1.81
N GLY A 44 19.56 4.59 0.72
CA GLY A 44 18.94 3.31 0.38
C GLY A 44 17.60 3.03 1.05
N LYS A 45 17.21 3.78 2.09
CA LYS A 45 15.98 3.58 2.84
C LYS A 45 14.84 4.46 2.31
N PRO A 46 13.66 3.90 1.99
CA PRO A 46 12.50 4.70 1.61
C PRO A 46 11.89 5.36 2.86
N LEU A 47 11.54 6.64 2.75
CA LEU A 47 10.99 7.47 3.82
C LEU A 47 9.90 8.37 3.25
N LEU A 48 8.98 8.81 4.10
CA LEU A 48 8.04 9.88 3.78
C LEU A 48 8.60 11.19 4.33
N VAL A 49 8.51 12.26 3.55
CA VAL A 49 8.77 13.63 4.02
C VAL A 49 7.48 14.44 3.96
N ALA A 50 7.26 15.24 4.99
CA ALA A 50 6.16 16.20 5.07
C ALA A 50 6.71 17.59 5.38
N ARG A 51 6.22 18.61 4.68
CA ARG A 51 6.57 20.02 4.87
C ARG A 51 5.31 20.84 5.04
N GLY A 52 5.41 21.93 5.82
CA GLY A 52 4.32 22.88 6.01
C GLY A 52 3.61 22.63 7.33
N SER A 53 2.28 22.72 7.33
CA SER A 53 1.46 22.59 8.54
C SER A 53 0.09 21.98 8.23
N GLY A 54 -0.65 21.65 9.28
CA GLY A 54 -2.02 21.18 9.19
C GLY A 54 -2.20 19.74 9.71
N PRO A 55 -3.44 19.25 9.73
CA PRO A 55 -3.79 18.01 10.44
C PRO A 55 -2.97 16.79 10.00
N ILE A 56 -2.81 16.57 8.69
CA ILE A 56 -2.01 15.45 8.19
C ILE A 56 -0.54 15.56 8.61
N TYR A 57 0.03 16.78 8.61
CA TYR A 57 1.40 16.99 9.07
C TYR A 57 1.52 16.57 10.53
N ASP A 58 0.60 17.02 11.38
CA ASP A 58 0.60 16.76 12.82
C ASP A 58 0.38 15.28 13.17
N GLU A 59 -0.46 14.59 12.41
CA GLU A 59 -0.77 13.17 12.61
C GLU A 59 0.34 12.21 12.16
N PHE A 60 1.26 12.63 11.28
CA PHE A 60 2.42 11.82 10.96
C PHE A 60 3.43 11.77 12.12
N THR A 61 3.82 10.56 12.49
CA THR A 61 4.91 10.32 13.44
C THR A 61 6.25 10.34 12.70
N GLY A 62 7.16 11.23 13.09
CA GLY A 62 8.47 11.39 12.46
C GLY A 62 9.38 12.34 13.22
N THR A 63 10.60 12.51 12.73
CA THR A 63 11.61 13.42 13.29
C THR A 63 11.70 14.69 12.46
N LEU A 64 11.76 15.86 13.13
CA LEU A 64 11.95 17.14 12.45
C LEU A 64 13.42 17.34 12.06
N GLN A 65 13.67 17.62 10.79
CA GLN A 65 14.95 18.04 10.24
C GLN A 65 14.78 19.39 9.54
N GLY A 66 15.18 20.47 10.20
CA GLY A 66 14.91 21.83 9.74
C GLY A 66 13.40 22.10 9.68
N THR A 67 12.87 22.31 8.47
CA THR A 67 11.43 22.56 8.22
C THR A 67 10.68 21.33 7.70
N ILE A 68 11.34 20.17 7.67
CA ILE A 68 10.82 18.92 7.10
C ILE A 68 10.62 17.89 8.21
N LYS A 69 9.43 17.30 8.30
CA LYS A 69 9.19 16.10 9.12
C LYS A 69 9.53 14.87 8.29
N VAL A 70 10.52 14.10 8.75
CA VAL A 70 10.96 12.85 8.15
C VAL A 70 10.29 11.69 8.89
N CYS A 71 9.47 10.93 8.17
CA CYS A 71 8.60 9.90 8.71
C CYS A 71 9.01 8.53 8.16
N GLU A 72 9.09 7.55 9.07
CA GLU A 72 9.27 6.15 8.71
C GLU A 72 7.99 5.61 8.05
N LEU A 73 8.14 4.61 7.16
CA LEU A 73 7.01 3.97 6.46
C LEU A 73 6.32 2.93 7.34
N THR A 74 5.83 3.35 8.50
CA THR A 74 5.16 2.49 9.48
C THR A 74 3.69 2.28 9.13
N HIS A 75 3.09 1.23 9.70
CA HIS A 75 1.64 1.00 9.66
C HIS A 75 0.83 2.22 10.12
N ALA A 76 1.19 2.82 11.26
CA ALA A 76 0.51 4.01 11.77
C ALA A 76 0.55 5.19 10.79
N ASN A 77 1.70 5.43 10.16
CA ASN A 77 1.82 6.46 9.14
C ASN A 77 1.07 6.08 7.85
N ARG A 78 1.02 4.80 7.47
CA ARG A 78 0.17 4.32 6.36
C ARG A 78 -1.30 4.59 6.64
N LEU A 79 -1.79 4.33 7.85
CA LEU A 79 -3.17 4.64 8.25
C LEU A 79 -3.45 6.15 8.23
N THR A 80 -2.50 6.99 8.66
CA THR A 80 -2.60 8.44 8.48
C THR A 80 -2.71 8.79 6.99
N LEU A 81 -1.84 8.25 6.13
CA LEU A 81 -1.90 8.46 4.68
C LEU A 81 -3.27 8.08 4.10
N ASN A 82 -3.82 6.93 4.49
CA ASN A 82 -5.12 6.43 4.07
C ASN A 82 -6.27 7.41 4.34
N ARG A 83 -6.26 8.09 5.50
CA ARG A 83 -7.31 9.06 5.87
C ARG A 83 -7.38 10.25 4.92
N TYR A 84 -6.23 10.68 4.39
CA TYR A 84 -6.13 11.88 3.56
C TYR A 84 -6.04 11.56 2.06
N LEU A 85 -5.61 10.37 1.69
CA LEU A 85 -5.49 9.90 0.30
C LEU A 85 -6.27 8.58 0.12
N PRO A 86 -7.59 8.62 -0.10
CA PRO A 86 -8.43 7.42 -0.13
C PRO A 86 -8.03 6.39 -1.19
N HIS A 87 -7.36 6.78 -2.28
CA HIS A 87 -6.86 5.85 -3.29
C HIS A 87 -5.75 4.92 -2.78
N THR A 88 -5.13 5.24 -1.64
CA THR A 88 -4.14 4.38 -0.98
C THR A 88 -4.78 3.30 -0.11
N VAL A 89 -6.12 3.27 0.00
CA VAL A 89 -6.88 2.23 0.71
C VAL A 89 -7.30 1.15 -0.29
N PRO A 90 -7.11 -0.15 0.00
CA PRO A 90 -7.64 -1.19 -0.85
C PRO A 90 -9.18 -1.11 -0.89
N SER A 91 -9.77 -1.46 -2.03
CA SER A 91 -11.22 -1.52 -2.22
C SER A 91 -11.61 -2.83 -2.91
N ALA A 92 -12.89 -3.18 -2.86
CA ALA A 92 -13.41 -4.36 -3.54
C ALA A 92 -13.64 -4.06 -5.03
N ASN A 93 -13.43 -5.05 -5.90
CA ASN A 93 -13.70 -4.96 -7.34
C ASN A 93 -15.22 -5.04 -7.64
N THR A 94 -15.99 -4.07 -7.17
CA THR A 94 -17.47 -4.04 -7.30
C THR A 94 -17.93 -3.92 -8.75
N ALA A 95 -17.11 -3.35 -9.62
CA ALA A 95 -17.35 -3.24 -11.06
C ALA A 95 -17.12 -4.56 -11.83
N LYS A 96 -16.68 -5.63 -11.16
CA LYS A 96 -16.40 -6.95 -11.76
C LYS A 96 -15.49 -6.88 -12.98
N ARG A 97 -14.50 -5.98 -12.94
CA ARG A 97 -13.47 -5.87 -13.99
C ARG A 97 -12.62 -7.15 -14.00
N PRO A 98 -12.05 -7.57 -15.14
CA PRO A 98 -11.00 -8.59 -15.13
C PRO A 98 -9.92 -8.20 -14.11
N SER A 99 -9.56 -9.11 -13.20
CA SER A 99 -8.60 -8.85 -12.13
C SER A 99 -7.38 -9.74 -12.23
N ILE A 100 -6.27 -9.30 -11.64
CA ILE A 100 -5.03 -10.08 -11.53
C ILE A 100 -4.48 -10.01 -10.11
N GLY A 101 -4.15 -11.19 -9.57
CA GLY A 101 -3.43 -11.36 -8.32
C GLY A 101 -1.95 -11.07 -8.48
N LEU A 102 -1.40 -10.15 -7.69
CA LEU A 102 -0.03 -9.65 -7.81
C LEU A 102 0.72 -9.82 -6.49
N GLY A 103 0.72 -11.06 -5.99
CA GLY A 103 1.30 -11.39 -4.69
C GLY A 103 2.78 -11.03 -4.58
N ASP A 104 3.15 -10.46 -3.44
CA ASP A 104 4.49 -9.93 -3.17
C ASP A 104 4.96 -10.39 -1.79
N ARG A 105 5.75 -11.47 -1.77
CA ARG A 105 6.34 -12.04 -0.55
C ARG A 105 7.44 -11.18 0.07
N LEU A 106 7.94 -10.18 -0.67
CA LEU A 106 9.10 -9.38 -0.28
C LEU A 106 8.71 -7.96 0.16
N GLY A 107 7.53 -7.48 -0.22
CA GLY A 107 7.07 -6.12 0.03
C GLY A 107 7.76 -5.05 -0.84
N MET A 108 8.32 -5.45 -1.98
CA MET A 108 9.11 -4.58 -2.87
C MET A 108 8.70 -4.63 -4.35
N ALA A 109 7.88 -5.59 -4.75
CA ALA A 109 7.53 -5.85 -6.15
C ALA A 109 6.40 -4.96 -6.67
N THR A 110 5.56 -4.41 -5.78
CA THR A 110 4.34 -3.68 -6.17
C THR A 110 4.61 -2.49 -7.11
N ALA A 111 5.72 -1.77 -6.96
CA ALA A 111 6.08 -0.70 -7.90
C ALA A 111 6.28 -1.25 -9.33
N GLY A 112 6.98 -2.37 -9.48
CA GLY A 112 7.14 -3.07 -10.76
C GLY A 112 5.81 -3.65 -11.28
N HIS A 113 4.93 -4.13 -10.39
CA HIS A 113 3.59 -4.55 -10.77
C HIS A 113 2.77 -3.40 -11.38
N ILE A 114 2.81 -2.21 -10.76
CA ILE A 114 2.16 -0.99 -11.25
C ILE A 114 2.69 -0.62 -12.65
N GLU A 115 4.01 -0.63 -12.83
CA GLU A 115 4.63 -0.36 -14.13
C GLU A 115 4.23 -1.39 -15.20
N ALA A 116 4.21 -2.68 -14.85
CA ALA A 116 3.84 -3.75 -15.76
C ALA A 116 2.38 -3.65 -16.23
N LEU A 117 1.47 -3.22 -15.34
CA LEU A 117 0.07 -2.98 -15.72
C LEU A 117 -0.05 -1.81 -16.70
N GLY A 118 0.67 -0.72 -16.47
CA GLY A 118 0.60 0.48 -17.30
C GLY A 118 -0.84 1.02 -17.39
N THR A 119 -1.37 1.15 -18.60
CA THR A 119 -2.73 1.66 -18.88
C THR A 119 -3.78 0.56 -19.10
N ARG A 120 -3.45 -0.71 -18.81
CA ARG A 120 -4.34 -1.84 -19.05
C ARG A 120 -5.59 -1.75 -18.18
N ASN A 121 -6.75 -2.09 -18.75
CA ASN A 121 -8.02 -2.12 -18.02
C ASN A 121 -8.18 -3.42 -17.20
N VAL A 122 -7.28 -3.65 -16.25
CA VAL A 122 -7.30 -4.79 -15.32
C VAL A 122 -7.31 -4.27 -13.89
N TYR A 123 -8.10 -4.90 -13.01
CA TYR A 123 -8.16 -4.56 -11.59
C TYR A 123 -7.04 -5.26 -10.83
N PRO A 124 -6.06 -4.54 -10.26
CA PRO A 124 -4.97 -5.18 -9.55
C PRO A 124 -5.36 -5.54 -8.12
N ILE A 125 -4.97 -6.74 -7.71
CA ILE A 125 -4.92 -7.12 -6.30
C ILE A 125 -3.45 -7.03 -5.88
N PHE A 126 -3.01 -5.84 -5.45
CA PHE A 126 -1.59 -5.60 -5.10
C PHE A 126 -1.20 -6.23 -3.77
N ALA A 127 -2.12 -6.32 -2.81
CA ALA A 127 -1.86 -7.00 -1.55
C ALA A 127 -2.46 -8.41 -1.64
N GLN A 128 -1.62 -9.42 -1.86
CA GLN A 128 -2.06 -10.82 -1.84
C GLN A 128 -0.96 -11.67 -1.23
N GLN A 129 -1.30 -12.38 -0.15
CA GLN A 129 -0.50 -13.48 0.38
C GLN A 129 -1.43 -14.47 1.10
N SER A 130 -1.07 -15.73 1.05
CA SER A 130 -1.68 -16.79 1.86
C SER A 130 -1.10 -16.83 3.26
N ILE A 131 -1.84 -17.41 4.22
CA ILE A 131 -1.36 -17.65 5.59
C ILE A 131 -0.03 -18.42 5.60
N ARG A 132 0.11 -19.41 4.71
CA ARG A 132 1.33 -20.19 4.58
C ARG A 132 2.53 -19.31 4.22
N GLU A 133 2.35 -18.35 3.31
CA GLU A 133 3.42 -17.43 2.91
C GLU A 133 3.72 -16.43 4.02
N LEU A 134 2.71 -15.87 4.67
CA LEU A 134 2.88 -14.97 5.83
C LEU A 134 3.76 -15.61 6.92
N ASN A 135 3.47 -16.86 7.26
CA ASN A 135 4.25 -17.65 8.22
C ASN A 135 5.70 -17.87 7.76
N PHE A 136 5.93 -18.19 6.48
CA PHE A 136 7.28 -18.39 5.96
C PHE A 136 8.11 -17.11 5.87
N THR A 137 7.47 -15.97 5.65
CA THR A 137 8.15 -14.68 5.54
C THR A 137 8.23 -13.92 6.87
N ALA A 138 7.62 -14.46 7.93
CA ALA A 138 7.41 -13.75 9.21
C ALA A 138 6.79 -12.36 9.02
N ARG A 139 5.80 -12.27 8.12
CA ARG A 139 5.03 -11.06 7.82
C ARG A 139 3.60 -11.20 8.32
N THR A 140 2.98 -10.08 8.60
CA THR A 140 1.55 -9.95 8.88
C THR A 140 0.81 -9.52 7.62
N PHE A 141 -0.53 -9.64 7.61
CA PHE A 141 -1.31 -9.15 6.48
C PHE A 141 -1.27 -7.62 6.37
N ASP A 142 -1.18 -6.93 7.51
CA ASP A 142 -0.89 -5.49 7.56
C ASP A 142 0.41 -5.14 6.84
N ASP A 143 1.49 -5.90 7.01
CA ASP A 143 2.74 -5.66 6.26
C ASP A 143 2.53 -5.76 4.74
N VAL A 144 1.61 -6.61 4.30
CA VAL A 144 1.27 -6.78 2.87
C VAL A 144 0.52 -5.57 2.34
N ILE A 145 -0.51 -5.13 3.07
CA ILE A 145 -1.31 -3.95 2.71
C ILE A 145 -0.45 -2.69 2.80
N ASP A 146 0.38 -2.55 3.84
CA ASP A 146 1.31 -1.43 4.03
C ASP A 146 2.24 -1.30 2.82
N SER A 147 2.89 -2.40 2.42
CA SER A 147 3.83 -2.41 1.30
C SER A 147 3.14 -1.99 0.00
N ALA A 148 1.93 -2.51 -0.25
CA ALA A 148 1.15 -2.16 -1.42
C ALA A 148 0.71 -0.69 -1.42
N ALA A 149 0.20 -0.17 -0.29
CA ALA A 149 -0.26 1.20 -0.15
C ALA A 149 0.90 2.21 -0.34
N TRP A 150 2.07 1.94 0.24
CA TRP A 150 3.25 2.78 0.02
C TRP A 150 3.71 2.74 -1.44
N ALA A 151 3.68 1.60 -2.11
CA ALA A 151 4.04 1.50 -3.52
C ALA A 151 3.03 2.21 -4.44
N VAL A 152 1.73 2.13 -4.12
CA VAL A 152 0.64 2.87 -4.77
C VAL A 152 0.90 4.38 -4.68
N PHE A 153 1.19 4.86 -3.48
CA PHE A 153 1.53 6.27 -3.26
C PHE A 153 2.83 6.69 -3.97
N ALA A 154 3.90 5.91 -3.83
CA ALA A 154 5.20 6.15 -4.48
C ALA A 154 5.07 6.28 -6.01
N SER A 155 4.20 5.46 -6.60
CA SER A 155 4.02 5.35 -8.05
C SER A 155 2.96 6.31 -8.60
N GLY A 156 2.29 7.08 -7.73
CA GLY A 156 1.16 7.95 -8.11
C GLY A 156 -0.03 7.17 -8.68
N TRP A 157 -0.21 5.91 -8.28
CA TRP A 157 -1.33 5.10 -8.72
C TRP A 157 -2.61 5.55 -8.00
N THR A 158 -3.58 6.05 -8.75
CA THR A 158 -4.83 6.61 -8.16
C THR A 158 -6.07 5.78 -8.47
N ALA A 159 -5.94 4.74 -9.29
CA ALA A 159 -7.03 3.81 -9.57
C ALA A 159 -7.24 2.83 -8.41
N ALA A 160 -8.45 2.28 -8.32
CA ALA A 160 -8.78 1.26 -7.32
C ALA A 160 -7.90 0.01 -7.45
N TRP A 161 -7.57 -0.59 -6.30
CA TRP A 161 -6.80 -1.82 -6.15
C TRP A 161 -7.34 -2.62 -4.96
N GLY A 162 -7.04 -3.92 -4.89
CA GLY A 162 -7.58 -4.82 -3.86
C GLY A 162 -6.53 -5.49 -2.98
N ALA A 163 -7.03 -6.02 -1.86
CA ALA A 163 -6.29 -6.85 -0.93
C ALA A 163 -7.00 -8.21 -0.77
N ASP A 164 -6.30 -9.31 -1.08
CA ASP A 164 -6.82 -10.67 -1.02
C ASP A 164 -6.17 -11.47 0.10
N GLY A 165 -6.99 -11.87 1.07
CA GLY A 165 -6.65 -12.89 2.05
C GLY A 165 -6.71 -14.25 1.38
N ASP A 166 -5.57 -14.74 0.91
CA ASP A 166 -5.49 -15.92 0.05
C ASP A 166 -5.50 -17.24 0.85
N HIS A 167 -6.11 -18.29 0.29
CA HIS A 167 -6.17 -19.64 0.85
C HIS A 167 -6.61 -19.73 2.33
N LEU A 168 -7.63 -18.98 2.74
CA LEU A 168 -8.18 -19.04 4.11
C LEU A 168 -9.09 -20.26 4.27
N LYS A 169 -9.07 -20.91 5.43
CA LYS A 169 -9.85 -22.14 5.69
C LYS A 169 -10.77 -22.03 6.89
N LYS A 170 -10.38 -21.25 7.90
CA LYS A 170 -11.10 -21.13 9.18
C LYS A 170 -11.83 -19.80 9.28
N GLU A 171 -12.98 -19.79 9.94
CA GLU A 171 -13.74 -18.56 10.20
C GLU A 171 -12.92 -17.49 10.91
N ALA A 172 -12.08 -17.88 11.88
CA ALA A 172 -11.19 -16.96 12.58
C ALA A 172 -10.15 -16.30 11.64
N GLU A 173 -9.67 -17.04 10.64
CA GLU A 173 -8.72 -16.53 9.64
C GLU A 173 -9.41 -15.51 8.72
N ILE A 174 -10.65 -15.79 8.33
CA ILE A 174 -11.48 -14.87 7.53
C ILE A 174 -11.78 -13.60 8.33
N ALA A 175 -12.20 -13.73 9.59
CA ALA A 175 -12.48 -12.59 10.45
C ALA A 175 -11.25 -11.71 10.66
N ALA A 176 -10.07 -12.31 10.85
CA ALA A 176 -8.80 -11.58 10.95
C ALA A 176 -8.47 -10.84 9.65
N ALA A 177 -8.52 -11.52 8.49
CA ALA A 177 -8.25 -10.88 7.21
C ALA A 177 -9.21 -9.71 6.91
N LEU A 178 -10.50 -9.85 7.23
CA LEU A 178 -11.48 -8.77 7.11
C LEU A 178 -11.18 -7.60 8.06
N ALA A 179 -10.77 -7.88 9.29
CA ALA A 179 -10.40 -6.85 10.26
C ALA A 179 -9.15 -6.07 9.82
N ASP A 180 -8.18 -6.76 9.20
CA ASP A 180 -6.94 -6.18 8.67
C ASP A 180 -7.18 -5.39 7.36
N GLY A 181 -8.38 -5.49 6.77
CA GLY A 181 -8.78 -4.71 5.59
C GLY A 181 -8.73 -5.46 4.26
N ALA A 182 -8.81 -6.80 4.28
CA ALA A 182 -9.03 -7.59 3.07
C ALA A 182 -10.31 -7.15 2.35
N THR A 183 -10.22 -6.99 1.03
CA THR A 183 -11.35 -6.64 0.16
C THR A 183 -11.75 -7.77 -0.78
N MET A 184 -10.99 -8.86 -0.75
CA MET A 184 -11.24 -10.14 -1.39
C MET A 184 -10.85 -11.25 -0.40
N ILE A 185 -11.63 -12.34 -0.40
CA ILE A 185 -11.38 -13.52 0.43
C ILE A 185 -11.37 -14.74 -0.48
N THR A 186 -10.27 -15.49 -0.46
CA THR A 186 -10.18 -16.78 -1.15
C THR A 186 -10.38 -17.90 -0.12
N LEU A 187 -11.60 -18.44 -0.08
CA LEU A 187 -11.95 -19.57 0.80
C LEU A 187 -11.50 -20.90 0.17
N ASP A 188 -10.50 -21.53 0.77
CA ASP A 188 -10.02 -22.85 0.38
C ASP A 188 -10.90 -23.95 0.98
N SER A 189 -11.78 -24.51 0.15
CA SER A 189 -12.66 -25.62 0.51
C SER A 189 -12.10 -27.01 0.15
N SER A 190 -10.82 -27.11 -0.25
CA SER A 190 -10.22 -28.37 -0.71
C SER A 190 -10.33 -29.50 0.33
N GLU A 191 -10.23 -29.18 1.62
CA GLU A 191 -10.37 -30.15 2.73
C GLU A 191 -11.80 -30.66 2.93
N LYS A 192 -12.79 -30.05 2.28
CA LYS A 192 -14.21 -30.48 2.32
C LYS A 192 -14.59 -31.37 1.14
N ILE A 193 -13.70 -31.53 0.16
CA ILE A 193 -13.93 -32.39 -1.00
C ILE A 193 -13.59 -33.83 -0.61
N ASP A 194 -14.59 -34.72 -0.70
CA ASP A 194 -14.36 -36.16 -0.59
C ASP A 194 -13.74 -36.68 -1.89
N ASN A 195 -12.43 -36.80 -1.89
CA ASN A 195 -11.67 -37.28 -3.04
C ASN A 195 -11.92 -38.77 -3.35
N THR A 196 -12.57 -39.53 -2.46
CA THR A 196 -12.84 -40.96 -2.69
C THR A 196 -13.91 -41.20 -3.76
N ILE A 197 -14.80 -40.22 -3.97
CA ILE A 197 -15.89 -40.29 -4.96
C ILE A 197 -15.33 -40.44 -6.38
N LEU A 198 -14.18 -39.84 -6.68
CA LEU A 198 -13.55 -39.93 -8.01
C LEU A 198 -13.25 -41.37 -8.44
N GLY A 199 -13.12 -42.30 -7.50
CA GLY A 199 -12.83 -43.71 -7.76
C GLY A 199 -14.06 -44.61 -7.82
N LEU A 200 -15.28 -44.07 -7.63
CA LEU A 200 -16.51 -44.87 -7.70
C LEU A 200 -16.90 -45.13 -9.15
N SER A 201 -17.38 -46.35 -9.44
CA SER A 201 -18.05 -46.64 -10.72
C SER A 201 -19.50 -46.16 -10.69
N ASP A 202 -20.02 -45.77 -11.85
CA ASP A 202 -21.42 -45.39 -12.07
C ASP A 202 -22.42 -46.50 -11.66
#